data_AF-A0AAV0DL87-F1
#
_entry.id   AF-A0AAV0DL87-F1
#
_cell.length_a   1.000
_cell.length_b   1.000
_cell.length_c   1.000
_cell.angle_alpha   90.00
_cell.angle_beta   90.00
_cell.angle_gamma   90.00
#
_symmetry.space_group_name_H-M   'P 1'
#
loop_
_entity.id
_entity.type
_entity.pdbx_description
1 polymer ?
#
loop_
_entity_poly.entity_id
_entity_poly.type
_entity_poly.pdbx_seq_one_letter_code
_entity_poly.pdbx_strand_id
1 'polypeptide(L)'
;MDIDYAIRKDEPPAINAQSTPAEIALYERWERSNRLSVMFIKTKISAGIRGSVDQHKNVNDLLKAIDDQFVTSEKALASTLIMTFSSLRLTTVKGVREHIMKMRDIAAQLQNLEVTMSEAFLVHFILNTLPHHYGPFKISYNTHKDKWSINELMTMCVQEEEKLIMELGESVMLATTLAKNKFDKSRTTTSKAKGKGKIPPKADIKKVHKCYFCKKKGHMKKDCAKFKKWLENKGYAESKEASGK
;
A
#
# COMPACT_ATOMS: atom_id res chain seq x y z
N MET A 1 16.87 -16.47 -46.39
CA MET A 1 18.23 -16.38 -45.82
C MET A 1 18.10 -16.70 -44.34
N ASP A 2 18.93 -17.58 -43.81
CA ASP A 2 18.84 -18.10 -42.43
C ASP A 2 19.61 -17.14 -41.50
N ILE A 3 18.93 -16.09 -41.02
CA ILE A 3 19.57 -14.92 -40.39
C ILE A 3 20.06 -15.26 -38.98
N ASP A 4 19.32 -16.09 -38.25
CA ASP A 4 19.50 -16.48 -36.85
C ASP A 4 20.29 -17.80 -36.67
N TYR A 5 20.92 -18.31 -37.74
CA TYR A 5 21.76 -19.51 -37.69
C TYR A 5 22.84 -19.44 -36.60
N ALA A 6 23.53 -18.30 -36.48
CA ALA A 6 24.57 -18.05 -35.47
C ALA A 6 24.03 -17.86 -34.03
N ILE A 7 22.72 -17.67 -33.86
CA ILE A 7 22.05 -17.68 -32.55
C ILE A 7 21.74 -19.13 -32.13
N ARG A 8 21.46 -20.01 -33.10
CA ARG A 8 21.09 -21.42 -32.89
C ARG A 8 22.26 -22.40 -32.91
N LYS A 9 23.48 -21.95 -33.25
CA LYS A 9 24.68 -22.77 -33.42
C LYS A 9 25.93 -22.05 -32.92
N ASP A 10 26.76 -22.79 -32.17
CA ASP A 10 28.06 -22.34 -31.69
C ASP A 10 28.98 -21.91 -32.84
N GLU A 11 29.96 -21.07 -32.52
CA GLU A 11 30.96 -20.57 -33.46
C GLU A 11 31.80 -21.74 -34.02
N PRO A 12 31.83 -21.95 -35.35
CA PRO A 12 32.66 -22.99 -35.96
C PRO A 12 34.15 -22.72 -35.72
N PRO A 13 35.02 -23.75 -35.76
CA PRO A 13 36.47 -23.56 -35.67
C PRO A 13 36.97 -22.54 -36.71
N ALA A 14 37.90 -21.68 -36.29
CA ALA A 14 38.49 -20.68 -37.16
C ALA A 14 39.20 -21.34 -38.36
N ILE A 15 38.98 -20.79 -39.55
CA ILE A 15 39.59 -21.26 -40.80
C ILE A 15 41.12 -21.19 -40.69
N ASN A 16 41.78 -22.27 -41.11
CA ASN A 16 43.23 -22.40 -41.18
C ASN A 16 43.67 -22.95 -42.55
N ALA A 17 44.99 -23.09 -42.77
CA ALA A 17 45.54 -23.54 -44.05
C ALA A 17 45.21 -25.01 -44.41
N GLN A 18 44.67 -25.78 -43.47
CA GLN A 18 44.26 -27.18 -43.62
C GLN A 18 42.72 -27.34 -43.76
N SER A 19 41.95 -26.26 -43.62
CA SER A 19 40.49 -26.31 -43.67
C SER A 19 39.97 -26.74 -45.04
N THR A 20 39.02 -27.66 -45.02
CA THR A 20 38.32 -28.14 -46.22
C THR A 20 37.37 -27.06 -46.78
N PRO A 21 37.01 -27.12 -48.07
CA PRO A 21 36.02 -26.22 -48.66
C PRO A 21 34.66 -26.23 -47.93
N ALA A 22 34.29 -27.35 -47.30
CA ALA A 22 33.05 -27.48 -46.52
C ALA A 22 33.11 -26.71 -45.19
N GLU A 23 34.25 -26.75 -44.49
CA GLU A 23 34.46 -26.00 -43.23
C GLU A 23 34.53 -24.50 -43.50
N ILE A 24 35.17 -24.08 -44.59
CA ILE A 24 35.18 -22.68 -45.05
C ILE A 24 33.75 -22.19 -45.30
N ALA A 25 32.96 -22.92 -46.10
CA ALA A 25 31.58 -22.55 -46.39
C ALA A 25 30.66 -22.55 -45.15
N LEU A 26 30.93 -23.41 -44.16
CA LEU A 26 30.23 -23.43 -42.87
C LEU A 26 30.53 -22.17 -42.05
N TYR A 27 31.80 -21.81 -41.93
CA TYR A 27 32.24 -20.61 -41.21
C TYR A 27 31.72 -19.33 -41.90
N GLU A 28 31.82 -19.21 -43.23
CA GLU A 28 31.28 -18.07 -43.99
C GLU A 28 29.75 -17.91 -43.82
N ARG A 29 29.01 -19.03 -43.81
CA ARG A 29 27.56 -19.02 -43.52
C ARG A 29 27.28 -18.51 -42.11
N TRP A 30 28.02 -19.01 -41.13
CA TRP A 30 27.86 -18.61 -39.73
C TRP A 30 28.20 -17.13 -39.55
N GLU A 31 29.34 -16.66 -40.04
CA GLU A 31 29.78 -15.27 -39.88
C GLU A 31 28.85 -14.28 -40.62
N ARG A 32 28.30 -14.67 -41.78
CA ARG A 32 27.25 -13.87 -42.45
C ARG A 32 25.99 -13.74 -41.60
N SER A 33 25.56 -14.82 -40.94
CA SER A 33 24.42 -14.83 -40.02
C SER A 33 24.68 -14.01 -38.75
N ASN A 34 25.86 -14.19 -38.15
CA ASN A 34 26.35 -13.44 -37.00
C ASN A 34 26.30 -11.93 -37.29
N ARG A 35 26.99 -11.47 -38.34
CA ARG A 35 27.05 -10.05 -38.73
C ARG A 35 25.67 -9.44 -39.00
N LEU A 36 24.78 -10.17 -39.67
CA LEU A 36 23.41 -9.70 -39.94
C LEU A 36 22.58 -9.57 -38.65
N SER A 37 22.69 -10.54 -37.73
CA SER A 37 21.97 -10.55 -36.46
C SER A 37 22.47 -9.44 -35.53
N VAL A 38 23.80 -9.28 -35.39
CA VAL A 38 24.43 -8.17 -34.65
C VAL A 38 23.97 -6.82 -35.18
N MET A 39 23.98 -6.63 -36.51
CA MET A 39 23.50 -5.38 -37.13
C MET A 39 22.02 -5.14 -36.80
N PHE A 40 21.16 -6.15 -36.97
CA PHE A 40 19.73 -6.03 -36.71
C PHE A 40 19.44 -5.66 -35.25
N ILE A 41 20.02 -6.40 -34.29
CA ILE A 41 19.83 -6.14 -32.85
C ILE A 41 20.29 -4.72 -32.51
N LYS A 42 21.50 -4.30 -32.93
CA LYS A 42 22.03 -2.94 -32.66
C LYS A 42 21.16 -1.80 -33.22
N THR A 43 20.42 -2.01 -34.31
CA THR A 43 19.45 -1.01 -34.80
C THR A 43 18.23 -0.84 -33.88
N LYS A 44 17.91 -1.86 -33.06
CA LYS A 44 16.77 -1.86 -32.12
C LYS A 44 17.14 -1.47 -30.69
N ILE A 45 18.42 -1.58 -30.33
CA ILE A 45 18.95 -1.16 -29.02
C ILE A 45 18.74 0.36 -28.83
N SER A 46 18.17 0.75 -27.69
CA SER A 46 17.94 2.15 -27.32
C SER A 46 19.25 2.88 -26.99
N ALA A 47 19.27 4.20 -27.18
CA ALA A 47 20.48 5.01 -27.00
C ALA A 47 21.09 4.91 -25.59
N GLY A 48 20.28 4.67 -24.55
CA GLY A 48 20.72 4.61 -23.16
C GLY A 48 21.60 3.40 -22.81
N ILE A 49 21.44 2.27 -23.52
CA ILE A 49 22.29 1.07 -23.33
C ILE A 49 23.20 0.78 -24.54
N ARG A 50 23.06 1.49 -25.66
CA ARG A 50 23.90 1.27 -26.86
C ARG A 50 25.40 1.31 -26.52
N GLY A 51 25.84 2.26 -25.69
CA GLY A 51 27.25 2.43 -25.34
C GLY A 51 27.89 1.23 -24.62
N SER A 52 27.14 0.47 -23.82
CA SER A 52 27.69 -0.69 -23.09
C SER A 52 27.71 -1.98 -23.91
N VAL A 53 26.99 -2.04 -25.03
CA VAL A 53 26.81 -3.27 -25.83
C VAL A 53 27.34 -3.17 -27.27
N ASP A 54 27.67 -1.97 -27.77
CA ASP A 54 28.12 -1.80 -29.17
C ASP A 54 29.52 -2.39 -29.46
N GLN A 55 30.30 -2.73 -28.44
CA GLN A 55 31.60 -3.39 -28.58
C GLN A 55 31.53 -4.86 -29.04
N HIS A 56 30.39 -5.53 -28.85
CA HIS A 56 30.25 -6.97 -29.13
C HIS A 56 30.06 -7.25 -30.63
N LYS A 57 30.87 -8.20 -31.15
CA LYS A 57 30.90 -8.64 -32.56
C LYS A 57 30.31 -10.03 -32.80
N ASN A 58 30.27 -10.87 -31.78
CA ASN A 58 29.54 -12.14 -31.78
C ASN A 58 28.11 -11.88 -31.26
N VAL A 59 27.11 -12.46 -31.91
CA VAL A 59 25.69 -12.28 -31.57
C VAL A 59 25.33 -12.81 -30.19
N ASN A 60 25.93 -13.92 -29.75
CA ASN A 60 25.68 -14.51 -28.45
C ASN A 60 26.32 -13.69 -27.32
N ASP A 61 27.52 -13.15 -27.54
CA ASP A 61 28.14 -12.18 -26.63
C ASP A 61 27.30 -10.89 -26.51
N LEU A 62 26.76 -10.41 -27.64
CA LEU A 62 25.88 -9.24 -27.65
C LEU A 62 24.58 -9.50 -26.86
N LEU A 63 23.93 -10.64 -27.09
CA LEU A 63 22.72 -11.04 -26.37
C LEU A 63 23.00 -11.18 -24.87
N LYS A 64 24.11 -11.81 -24.47
CA LYS A 64 24.53 -11.94 -23.08
C LYS A 64 24.82 -10.57 -22.44
N ALA A 65 25.53 -9.68 -23.13
CA ALA A 65 25.81 -8.33 -22.64
C ALA A 65 24.54 -7.47 -22.48
N ILE A 66 23.52 -7.70 -23.32
CA ILE A 66 22.19 -7.11 -23.14
C ILE A 66 21.52 -7.69 -21.88
N ASP A 67 21.51 -9.02 -21.74
CA ASP A 67 20.91 -9.75 -20.62
C ASP A 67 21.50 -9.30 -19.27
N ASP A 68 22.83 -9.28 -19.13
CA ASP A 68 23.56 -8.84 -17.93
C ASP A 68 23.16 -7.41 -17.46
N GLN A 69 22.86 -6.50 -18.41
CA GLN A 69 22.41 -5.13 -18.10
C GLN A 69 20.97 -5.12 -17.55
N PHE A 70 20.08 -5.96 -18.07
CA PHE A 70 18.68 -6.02 -17.65
C PHE A 70 18.46 -6.87 -16.39
N VAL A 71 19.25 -7.93 -16.16
CA VAL A 71 19.25 -8.74 -14.92
C VAL A 71 19.41 -7.88 -13.66
N THR A 72 20.21 -6.81 -13.73
CA THR A 72 20.37 -5.86 -12.61
C THR A 72 19.10 -5.01 -12.39
N SER A 73 18.45 -4.60 -13.47
CA SER A 73 17.17 -3.87 -13.44
C SER A 73 16.04 -4.74 -12.89
N GLU A 74 15.95 -6.00 -13.30
CA GLU A 74 14.96 -6.97 -12.83
C GLU A 74 15.09 -7.26 -11.34
N LYS A 75 16.32 -7.45 -10.83
CA LYS A 75 16.59 -7.59 -9.39
C LYS A 75 16.19 -6.34 -8.59
N ALA A 76 16.46 -5.14 -9.12
CA ALA A 76 16.04 -3.88 -8.50
C ALA A 76 14.51 -3.69 -8.53
N LEU A 77 13.84 -4.08 -9.61
CA LEU A 77 12.39 -4.07 -9.76
C LEU A 77 11.74 -5.06 -8.79
N ALA A 78 12.22 -6.31 -8.73
CA ALA A 78 11.74 -7.32 -7.79
C ALA A 78 11.88 -6.83 -6.33
N SER A 79 13.03 -6.26 -5.96
CA SER A 79 13.23 -5.64 -4.63
C SER A 79 12.24 -4.51 -4.35
N THR A 80 11.99 -3.64 -5.33
CA THR A 80 11.03 -2.53 -5.22
C THR A 80 9.58 -3.03 -5.08
N LEU A 81 9.20 -4.07 -5.84
CA LEU A 81 7.90 -4.72 -5.76
C LEU A 81 7.71 -5.45 -4.42
N ILE A 82 8.73 -6.16 -3.92
CA ILE A 82 8.73 -6.79 -2.57
C ILE A 82 8.57 -5.73 -1.49
N MET A 83 9.30 -4.61 -1.57
CA MET A 83 9.17 -3.50 -0.62
C MET A 83 7.77 -2.87 -0.66
N THR A 84 7.21 -2.70 -1.86
CA THR A 84 5.84 -2.17 -2.05
C THR A 84 4.80 -3.15 -1.49
N PHE A 85 4.88 -4.42 -1.83
CA PHE A 85 3.99 -5.48 -1.35
C PHE A 85 4.02 -5.61 0.18
N SER A 86 5.21 -5.72 0.76
CA SER A 86 5.42 -5.91 2.19
C SER A 86 4.94 -4.73 3.04
N SER A 87 4.99 -3.50 2.49
CA SER A 87 4.54 -2.26 3.15
C SER A 87 3.08 -1.87 2.85
N LEU A 88 2.46 -2.40 1.79
CA LEU A 88 1.09 -2.03 1.40
C LEU A 88 0.07 -2.43 2.49
N ARG A 89 -0.71 -1.46 2.97
CA ARG A 89 -1.77 -1.65 3.98
C ARG A 89 -3.02 -0.92 3.55
N LEU A 90 -4.18 -1.51 3.83
CA LEU A 90 -5.45 -0.82 3.66
C LEU A 90 -5.66 0.12 4.86
N THR A 91 -5.65 1.43 4.61
CA THR A 91 -5.64 2.46 5.67
C THR A 91 -7.05 2.88 6.11
N THR A 92 -8.03 2.75 5.23
CA THR A 92 -9.45 3.06 5.47
C THR A 92 -10.31 1.80 5.46
N VAL A 93 -11.52 1.84 6.01
CA VAL A 93 -12.47 0.72 5.88
C VAL A 93 -12.80 0.46 4.40
N LYS A 94 -12.96 1.55 3.63
CA LYS A 94 -13.28 1.55 2.19
C LYS A 94 -12.07 1.29 1.29
N GLY A 95 -12.31 0.69 0.13
CA GLY A 95 -11.35 0.44 -0.94
C GLY A 95 -10.75 -0.97 -0.92
N VAL A 96 -11.42 -1.94 -0.28
CA VAL A 96 -10.87 -3.28 -0.09
C VAL A 96 -10.72 -4.04 -1.41
N ARG A 97 -11.62 -3.83 -2.37
CA ARG A 97 -11.56 -4.48 -3.70
C ARG A 97 -10.31 -4.04 -4.47
N GLU A 98 -10.08 -2.73 -4.54
CA GLU A 98 -8.94 -2.11 -5.23
C GLU A 98 -7.62 -2.50 -4.55
N HIS A 99 -7.60 -2.54 -3.22
CA HIS A 99 -6.45 -2.99 -2.43
C HIS A 99 -6.08 -4.45 -2.73
N ILE A 100 -7.07 -5.36 -2.77
CA ILE A 100 -6.84 -6.78 -3.11
C ILE A 100 -6.38 -6.93 -4.57
N MET A 101 -6.98 -6.18 -5.50
CA MET A 101 -6.54 -6.18 -6.90
C MET A 101 -5.09 -5.72 -7.04
N LYS A 102 -4.68 -4.67 -6.32
CA LYS A 102 -3.29 -4.18 -6.31
C LYS A 102 -2.32 -5.20 -5.70
N MET A 103 -2.70 -5.89 -4.62
CA MET A 103 -1.91 -6.99 -4.05
C MET A 103 -1.70 -8.13 -5.06
N ARG A 104 -2.78 -8.54 -5.75
CA ARG A 104 -2.73 -9.59 -6.78
C ARG A 104 -1.90 -9.18 -8.00
N ASP A 105 -1.98 -7.92 -8.41
CA ASP A 105 -1.19 -7.38 -9.52
C ASP A 105 0.32 -7.40 -9.22
N ILE A 106 0.71 -6.87 -8.05
CA ILE A 106 2.12 -6.93 -7.61
C ILE A 106 2.60 -8.39 -7.48
N ALA A 107 1.75 -9.29 -6.99
CA ALA A 107 2.07 -10.72 -6.92
C ALA A 107 2.31 -11.35 -8.31
N ALA A 108 1.50 -11.02 -9.31
CA ALA A 108 1.70 -11.49 -10.68
C ALA A 108 2.96 -10.89 -11.33
N GLN A 109 3.25 -9.61 -11.08
CA GLN A 109 4.50 -8.98 -11.51
C GLN A 109 5.73 -9.67 -10.88
N LEU A 110 5.67 -10.02 -9.60
CA LEU A 110 6.72 -10.77 -8.91
C LEU A 110 6.89 -12.19 -9.46
N GLN A 111 5.81 -12.87 -9.81
CA GLN A 111 5.86 -14.20 -10.44
C GLN A 111 6.56 -14.17 -11.82
N ASN A 112 6.40 -13.10 -12.59
CA ASN A 112 7.12 -12.89 -13.86
C ASN A 112 8.63 -12.64 -13.65
N LEU A 113 9.06 -12.29 -12.43
CA LEU A 113 10.46 -12.09 -12.03
C LEU A 113 10.97 -13.28 -11.19
N GLU A 114 10.41 -14.48 -11.43
CA GLU A 114 10.72 -15.75 -10.74
C GLU A 114 10.45 -15.78 -9.22
N VAL A 115 9.93 -14.70 -8.63
CA VAL A 115 9.55 -14.63 -7.21
C VAL A 115 8.16 -15.25 -7.03
N THR A 116 8.11 -16.57 -6.97
CA THR A 116 6.86 -17.33 -6.78
C THR A 116 6.28 -17.15 -5.38
N MET A 117 4.96 -16.99 -5.30
CA MET A 117 4.21 -17.04 -4.04
C MET A 117 2.98 -17.93 -4.18
N SER A 118 2.65 -18.69 -3.13
CA SER A 118 1.44 -19.51 -3.13
C SER A 118 0.19 -18.64 -2.91
N GLU A 119 -0.94 -19.07 -3.47
CA GLU A 119 -2.22 -18.39 -3.26
C GLU A 119 -2.57 -18.31 -1.76
N ALA A 120 -2.31 -19.39 -1.01
CA ALA A 120 -2.50 -19.43 0.44
C ALA A 120 -1.67 -18.35 1.18
N PHE A 121 -0.39 -18.17 0.80
CA PHE A 121 0.43 -17.09 1.37
C PHE A 121 -0.18 -15.72 1.05
N LEU A 122 -0.58 -15.48 -0.19
CA LEU A 122 -1.16 -14.21 -0.63
C LEU A 122 -2.47 -13.89 0.11
N VAL A 123 -3.35 -14.87 0.30
CA VAL A 123 -4.59 -14.76 1.09
C VAL A 123 -4.31 -14.38 2.55
N HIS A 124 -3.41 -15.10 3.22
CA HIS A 124 -3.01 -14.77 4.60
C HIS A 124 -2.31 -13.40 4.70
N PHE A 125 -1.52 -13.03 3.69
CA PHE A 125 -0.85 -11.73 3.66
C PHE A 125 -1.85 -10.59 3.51
N ILE A 126 -2.79 -10.70 2.55
CA ILE A 126 -3.90 -9.75 2.36
C ILE A 126 -4.66 -9.56 3.67
N LEU A 127 -5.07 -10.65 4.34
CA LEU A 127 -5.76 -10.59 5.64
C LEU A 127 -4.96 -9.81 6.68
N ASN A 128 -3.64 -10.01 6.76
CA ASN A 128 -2.77 -9.25 7.67
C ASN A 128 -2.67 -7.75 7.31
N THR A 129 -2.93 -7.38 6.06
CA THR A 129 -2.87 -5.97 5.60
C THR A 129 -4.16 -5.17 5.78
N LEU A 130 -5.28 -5.82 6.11
CA LEU A 130 -6.56 -5.16 6.43
C LEU A 130 -6.50 -4.42 7.79
N PRO A 131 -7.16 -3.26 7.94
CA PRO A 131 -7.13 -2.47 9.17
C PRO A 131 -7.87 -3.17 10.32
N HIS A 132 -7.65 -2.68 11.55
CA HIS A 132 -8.14 -3.32 12.78
C HIS A 132 -9.67 -3.50 12.85
N HIS A 133 -10.45 -2.70 12.11
CA HIS A 133 -11.90 -2.85 11.97
C HIS A 133 -12.30 -4.24 11.45
N TYR A 134 -11.48 -4.87 10.58
CA TYR A 134 -11.67 -6.24 10.09
C TYR A 134 -11.23 -7.31 11.10
N GLY A 135 -10.98 -6.96 12.37
CA GLY A 135 -10.59 -7.90 13.43
C GLY A 135 -11.54 -9.11 13.56
N PRO A 136 -12.87 -8.91 13.69
CA PRO A 136 -13.84 -10.00 13.74
C PRO A 136 -13.81 -10.88 12.48
N PHE A 137 -13.64 -10.28 11.31
CA PHE A 137 -13.52 -10.98 10.02
C PHE A 137 -12.29 -11.89 9.96
N LYS A 138 -11.12 -11.41 10.42
CA LYS A 138 -9.90 -12.25 10.51
C LYS A 138 -10.10 -13.44 11.45
N ILE A 139 -10.83 -13.27 12.56
CA ILE A 139 -11.17 -14.35 13.49
C ILE A 139 -12.12 -15.36 12.81
N SER A 140 -13.13 -14.87 12.09
CA SER A 140 -14.06 -15.70 11.32
C SER A 140 -13.34 -16.55 10.26
N TYR A 141 -12.40 -15.96 9.52
CA TYR A 141 -11.54 -16.70 8.58
C TYR A 141 -10.67 -17.74 9.30
N ASN A 142 -9.97 -17.36 10.39
CA ASN A 142 -9.07 -18.27 11.11
C ASN A 142 -9.77 -19.46 11.80
N THR A 143 -11.09 -19.36 12.02
CA THR A 143 -11.91 -20.46 12.56
C THR A 143 -12.60 -21.27 11.47
N HIS A 144 -12.52 -20.83 10.21
CA HIS A 144 -13.02 -21.56 9.06
C HIS A 144 -12.06 -22.69 8.68
N LYS A 145 -12.60 -23.83 8.25
CA LYS A 145 -11.80 -25.02 7.90
C LYS A 145 -11.33 -25.01 6.45
N ASP A 146 -12.12 -24.39 5.57
CA ASP A 146 -11.88 -24.37 4.13
C ASP A 146 -10.93 -23.23 3.77
N LYS A 147 -10.01 -23.51 2.84
CA LYS A 147 -9.08 -22.52 2.31
C LYS A 147 -9.79 -21.70 1.25
N TRP A 148 -9.84 -20.38 1.43
CA TRP A 148 -10.38 -19.48 0.42
C TRP A 148 -9.36 -19.20 -0.69
N SER A 149 -9.85 -19.11 -1.92
CA SER A 149 -9.17 -18.43 -3.03
C SER A 149 -9.16 -16.91 -2.83
N ILE A 150 -8.35 -16.21 -3.62
CA ILE A 150 -8.33 -14.73 -3.63
C ILE A 150 -9.68 -14.14 -4.03
N ASN A 151 -10.45 -14.82 -4.89
CA ASN A 151 -11.75 -14.36 -5.37
C ASN A 151 -12.85 -14.49 -4.28
N GLU A 152 -12.82 -15.58 -3.50
CA GLU A 152 -13.69 -15.76 -2.34
C GLU A 152 -13.34 -14.73 -1.25
N LEU A 153 -12.04 -14.58 -0.93
CA LEU A 153 -11.58 -13.55 0.00
C LEU A 153 -12.03 -12.15 -0.43
N MET A 154 -11.91 -11.79 -1.71
CA MET A 154 -12.37 -10.50 -2.23
C MET A 154 -13.87 -10.30 -2.04
N THR A 155 -14.67 -11.33 -2.33
CA THR A 155 -16.14 -11.30 -2.17
C THR A 155 -16.52 -11.09 -0.70
N MET A 156 -15.95 -11.88 0.20
CA MET A 156 -16.23 -11.81 1.64
C MET A 156 -15.74 -10.48 2.26
N CYS A 157 -14.59 -9.97 1.82
CA CYS A 157 -14.07 -8.67 2.24
C CYS A 157 -15.00 -7.51 1.84
N VAL A 158 -15.58 -7.52 0.63
CA VAL A 158 -16.51 -6.47 0.17
C VAL A 158 -17.81 -6.50 0.98
N GLN A 159 -18.33 -7.68 1.31
CA GLN A 159 -19.51 -7.79 2.19
C GLN A 159 -19.24 -7.26 3.60
N GLU A 160 -18.07 -7.56 4.17
CA GLU A 160 -17.67 -7.01 5.48
C GLU A 160 -17.41 -5.50 5.41
N GLU A 161 -16.87 -4.98 4.30
CA GLU A 161 -16.70 -3.54 4.06
C GLU A 161 -18.05 -2.80 4.13
N GLU A 162 -19.07 -3.29 3.41
CA GLU A 162 -20.43 -2.73 3.44
C GLU A 162 -21.01 -2.74 4.87
N LYS A 163 -20.89 -3.85 5.58
CA LYS A 163 -21.30 -4.00 6.98
C LYS A 163 -20.60 -3.00 7.91
N LEU A 164 -19.27 -2.89 7.83
CA LEU A 164 -18.48 -1.96 8.64
C LEU A 164 -18.82 -0.49 8.33
N ILE A 165 -19.17 -0.16 7.08
CA ILE A 165 -19.65 1.19 6.71
C ILE A 165 -21.00 1.48 7.38
N MET A 166 -21.92 0.52 7.42
CA MET A 166 -23.22 0.68 8.09
C MET A 166 -23.05 0.85 9.60
N GLU A 167 -22.32 -0.04 10.27
CA GLU A 167 -22.07 0.02 11.72
C GLU A 167 -21.41 1.34 12.14
N LEU A 168 -20.45 1.84 11.36
CA LEU A 168 -19.79 3.12 11.64
C LEU A 168 -20.73 4.32 11.45
N GLY A 169 -21.62 4.27 10.45
CA GLY A 169 -22.65 5.28 10.23
C GLY A 169 -23.70 5.32 11.35
N GLU A 170 -24.18 4.15 11.77
CA GLU A 170 -25.14 4.00 12.87
C GLU A 170 -24.56 4.49 14.20
N SER A 171 -23.28 4.18 14.48
CA SER A 171 -22.57 4.67 15.68
C SER A 171 -22.53 6.19 15.77
N VAL A 172 -22.29 6.89 14.64
CA VAL A 172 -22.32 8.37 14.58
C VAL A 172 -23.73 8.92 14.79
N MET A 173 -24.75 8.26 14.26
CA MET A 173 -26.15 8.64 14.44
C MET A 173 -26.64 8.40 15.88
N LEU A 174 -26.24 7.30 16.51
CA LEU A 174 -26.50 7.00 17.92
C LEU A 174 -25.81 7.99 18.86
N ALA A 175 -24.55 8.33 18.61
CA ALA A 175 -23.85 9.38 19.37
C ALA A 175 -24.57 10.74 19.26
N THR A 176 -25.06 11.09 18.06
CA THR A 176 -25.78 12.34 17.80
C THR A 176 -27.17 12.37 18.44
N THR A 177 -27.92 11.27 18.39
CA THR A 177 -29.25 11.16 19.02
C THR A 177 -29.16 11.10 20.55
N LEU A 178 -28.19 10.40 21.13
CA LEU A 178 -27.93 10.42 22.58
C LEU A 178 -27.44 11.79 23.08
N ALA A 179 -26.85 12.62 22.22
CA ALA A 179 -26.55 14.01 22.53
C ALA A 179 -27.82 14.91 22.50
N LYS A 180 -28.73 14.68 21.55
CA LYS A 180 -30.02 15.41 21.45
C LYS A 180 -31.01 15.03 22.55
N ASN A 181 -31.14 13.74 22.86
CA ASN A 181 -32.11 13.22 23.86
C ASN A 181 -31.77 13.59 25.31
N LYS A 182 -30.62 14.26 25.57
CA LYS A 182 -30.28 14.84 26.88
C LYS A 182 -30.77 16.29 27.06
N PHE A 183 -31.42 16.88 26.06
CA PHE A 183 -31.90 18.26 26.13
C PHE A 183 -33.40 18.43 26.40
N ASP A 184 -34.19 17.35 26.41
CA ASP A 184 -35.65 17.46 26.55
C ASP A 184 -36.21 16.61 27.70
N LYS A 185 -36.12 17.15 28.92
CA LYS A 185 -36.96 16.71 30.06
C LYS A 185 -37.15 17.82 31.10
N SER A 186 -37.96 18.82 30.76
CA SER A 186 -38.66 19.65 31.75
C SER A 186 -39.97 20.15 31.18
N ARG A 187 -41.10 19.69 31.72
CA ARG A 187 -42.46 20.04 31.29
C ARG A 187 -43.06 21.05 32.28
N THR A 188 -44.08 21.80 31.84
CA THR A 188 -44.93 22.74 32.60
C THR A 188 -44.27 24.11 32.88
N THR A 189 -44.93 25.29 32.85
CA THR A 189 -46.37 25.66 32.72
C THR A 189 -46.60 26.93 31.87
N THR A 190 -47.78 27.05 31.26
CA THR A 190 -48.58 28.29 30.98
C THR A 190 -47.95 29.57 30.39
N SER A 191 -48.51 30.01 29.25
CA SER A 191 -49.23 31.31 29.03
C SER A 191 -48.99 31.98 27.67
N LYS A 192 -49.94 32.82 27.24
CA LYS A 192 -50.03 33.44 25.89
C LYS A 192 -49.25 34.76 25.79
N ALA A 193 -48.63 35.05 24.64
CA ALA A 193 -48.58 36.40 24.06
C ALA A 193 -48.17 36.40 22.56
N LYS A 194 -48.74 37.33 21.77
CA LYS A 194 -48.29 37.67 20.39
C LYS A 194 -47.25 38.79 20.43
N GLY A 195 -46.31 38.83 19.49
CA GLY A 195 -45.49 40.02 19.20
C GLY A 195 -44.48 39.82 18.06
N LYS A 196 -44.41 40.76 17.10
CA LYS A 196 -43.40 40.82 16.02
C LYS A 196 -42.33 41.86 16.37
N GLY A 197 -41.04 41.61 16.07
CA GLY A 197 -39.95 42.59 16.22
C GLY A 197 -38.58 42.05 15.77
N LYS A 198 -37.65 42.93 15.35
CA LYS A 198 -36.33 42.57 14.73
C LYS A 198 -35.13 42.65 15.72
N ILE A 199 -34.04 41.97 15.35
CA ILE A 199 -32.68 41.77 15.96
C ILE A 199 -31.77 43.03 15.73
N PRO A 200 -30.67 43.42 16.47
CA PRO A 200 -29.66 42.72 17.34
C PRO A 200 -29.37 43.43 18.72
N PRO A 201 -28.21 43.29 19.45
CA PRO A 201 -27.15 42.25 19.54
C PRO A 201 -26.83 41.69 20.98
N LYS A 202 -25.98 40.64 21.01
CA LYS A 202 -25.20 40.00 22.11
C LYS A 202 -25.27 40.51 23.58
N ALA A 203 -25.40 39.55 24.51
CA ALA A 203 -24.86 39.60 25.87
C ALA A 203 -24.30 38.22 26.30
N ASP A 204 -23.26 38.18 27.16
CA ASP A 204 -22.48 36.98 27.47
C ASP A 204 -23.20 35.93 28.34
N ILE A 205 -23.51 34.77 27.77
CA ILE A 205 -23.87 33.57 28.54
C ILE A 205 -22.59 32.87 29.00
N LYS A 206 -22.16 33.18 30.24
CA LYS A 206 -21.06 32.47 30.92
C LYS A 206 -21.36 30.98 31.02
N LYS A 207 -20.80 30.17 30.12
CA LYS A 207 -20.83 28.69 30.21
C LYS A 207 -20.11 28.27 31.49
N VAL A 208 -20.87 27.84 32.50
CA VAL A 208 -20.30 27.37 33.78
C VAL A 208 -19.50 26.08 33.53
N HIS A 209 -18.18 26.23 33.43
CA HIS A 209 -17.29 25.11 33.16
C HIS A 209 -17.37 24.05 34.27
N LYS A 210 -17.40 22.79 33.85
CA LYS A 210 -17.40 21.60 34.72
C LYS A 210 -15.99 21.02 34.73
N CYS A 211 -15.46 20.76 35.92
CA CYS A 211 -14.15 20.15 36.08
C CYS A 211 -14.17 18.71 35.55
N TYR A 212 -13.34 18.38 34.56
CA TYR A 212 -13.27 17.04 33.97
C TYR A 212 -12.79 15.96 34.95
N PHE A 213 -12.04 16.33 36.00
CA PHE A 213 -11.54 15.38 37.00
C PHE A 213 -12.60 15.07 38.08
N CYS A 214 -13.06 16.08 38.84
CA CYS A 214 -13.99 15.85 39.94
C CYS A 214 -15.48 15.95 39.57
N LYS A 215 -15.79 16.30 38.31
CA LYS A 215 -17.16 16.48 37.76
C LYS A 215 -18.01 17.56 38.46
N LYS A 216 -17.46 18.38 39.37
CA LYS A 216 -18.15 19.56 39.94
C LYS A 216 -18.09 20.76 38.99
N LYS A 217 -19.10 21.64 39.05
CA LYS A 217 -19.18 22.91 38.31
C LYS A 217 -18.36 24.00 39.02
N GLY A 218 -17.94 25.03 38.28
CA GLY A 218 -17.35 26.26 38.85
C GLY A 218 -15.81 26.34 38.86
N HIS A 219 -15.10 25.33 38.34
CA HIS A 219 -13.64 25.37 38.16
C HIS A 219 -13.20 24.42 37.02
N MET A 220 -12.01 24.65 36.45
CA MET A 220 -11.41 23.75 35.45
C MET A 220 -10.50 22.68 36.11
N LYS A 221 -10.03 21.70 35.33
CA LYS A 221 -9.18 20.60 35.82
C LYS A 221 -7.91 21.12 36.52
N LYS A 222 -7.25 22.12 35.93
CA LYS A 222 -6.04 22.78 36.47
C LYS A 222 -6.25 23.43 37.85
N ASP A 223 -7.47 23.88 38.13
CA ASP A 223 -7.85 24.58 39.38
C ASP A 223 -8.48 23.63 40.41
N CYS A 224 -8.50 22.32 40.13
CA CYS A 224 -9.17 21.35 40.98
C CYS A 224 -8.27 20.90 42.14
N ALA A 225 -8.63 21.27 43.37
CA ALA A 225 -7.91 20.85 44.58
C ALA A 225 -7.74 19.32 44.71
N LYS A 226 -8.72 18.53 44.26
CA LYS A 226 -8.61 17.05 44.21
C LYS A 226 -7.60 16.56 43.17
N PHE A 227 -7.41 17.28 42.06
CA PHE A 227 -6.44 16.94 41.02
C PHE A 227 -5.01 17.31 41.47
N LYS A 228 -4.84 18.46 42.13
CA LYS A 228 -3.54 18.88 42.70
C LYS A 228 -3.04 17.90 43.76
N LYS A 229 -3.88 17.54 44.75
CA LYS A 229 -3.54 16.47 45.72
C LYS A 229 -3.27 15.10 45.10
N TRP A 230 -3.89 14.80 43.96
CA TRP A 230 -3.64 13.54 43.23
C TRP A 230 -2.30 13.56 42.49
N LEU A 231 -1.85 14.72 41.98
CA LEU A 231 -0.52 14.90 41.40
C LEU A 231 0.58 14.85 42.47
N GLU A 232 0.37 15.53 43.61
CA GLU A 232 1.26 15.49 44.79
C GLU A 232 1.48 14.05 45.27
N ASN A 233 0.40 13.28 45.48
CA ASN A 233 0.48 11.86 45.87
C ASN A 233 1.03 10.92 44.78
N LYS A 234 1.23 11.39 43.53
CA LYS A 234 1.85 10.63 42.44
C LYS A 234 3.26 11.09 42.09
N GLY A 235 3.85 12.04 42.83
CA GLY A 235 5.20 12.53 42.59
C GLY A 235 5.34 13.49 41.39
N TYR A 236 4.24 13.94 40.79
CA TYR A 236 4.24 14.89 39.67
C TYR A 236 4.04 16.32 40.16
N ALA A 237 5.03 16.87 40.87
CA ALA A 237 5.03 18.28 41.24
C ALA A 237 5.61 19.13 40.08
N GLU A 238 4.75 19.86 39.37
CA GLU A 238 5.20 20.83 38.36
C GLU A 238 5.89 22.04 39.04
N SER A 239 7.03 22.44 38.49
CA SER A 239 7.83 23.58 38.92
C SER A 239 7.10 24.91 38.71
N LYS A 240 7.20 25.82 39.68
CA LYS A 240 6.71 27.20 39.54
C LYS A 240 7.64 27.98 38.59
N GLU A 241 7.19 28.28 37.38
CA GLU A 241 7.78 29.38 36.60
C GLU A 241 7.28 30.75 37.11
N ALA A 242 8.15 31.75 36.95
CA ALA A 242 8.01 33.06 37.58
C ALA A 242 6.97 33.96 36.91
N SER A 243 6.32 34.80 37.73
CA SER A 243 5.51 35.91 37.24
C SER A 243 6.41 37.04 36.74
N GLY A 244 6.58 37.15 35.43
CA GLY A 244 7.22 38.31 34.81
C GLY A 244 6.28 39.53 34.73
N LYS A 245 6.47 40.48 35.64
CA LYS A 245 6.20 41.91 35.46
C LYS A 245 7.16 42.71 36.33
#